data_AF-A0AAD8NQ03-F1
#
_entry.id   AF-A0AAD8NQ03-F1
#
_cell.length_a   1.000
_cell.length_b   1.000
_cell.length_c   1.000
_cell.angle_alpha   90.00
_cell.angle_beta   90.00
_cell.angle_gamma   90.00
#
_symmetry.space_group_name_H-M   'P 1'
#
loop_
_entity.id
_entity.type
_entity.pdbx_description
1 polymer ?
#
loop_
_entity_poly.entity_id
_entity_poly.type
_entity_poly.pdbx_seq_one_letter_code
_entity_poly.pdbx_strand_id
1 'polypeptide(L)'
;MNLTDTGNLVLFDVNGSVVWQSFDHPTDCLLPGQKLFEGQKLKSSVSLTDWTSQKGMFSLQVTNKGLFAYVEANPPQDYYSRFVDDGTTVEGKGYFMFLNESLFHSSDLLALENYTYRSQALLGQFQYMKLMPDGHLKVFKWQTNGWVVVADLLTNNYLGVIEPNKIDYKMIDPIRDGESPRPNSRWGIS
;
A
#
# COMPACT_ATOMS: atom_id res chain seq x y z
N MET A 1 -5.91 12.13 -24.11
CA MET A 1 -5.66 12.16 -22.66
C MET A 1 -6.85 11.55 -21.96
N ASN A 2 -6.63 10.72 -20.94
CA ASN A 2 -7.69 10.08 -20.17
C ASN A 2 -7.33 10.14 -18.67
N LEU A 3 -8.28 10.47 -17.80
CA LEU A 3 -8.14 10.30 -16.35
C LEU A 3 -8.97 9.07 -15.97
N THR A 4 -8.33 8.02 -15.49
CA THR A 4 -9.01 6.79 -15.09
C THR A 4 -9.78 6.98 -13.79
N ASP A 5 -10.75 6.11 -13.52
CA ASP A 5 -11.49 6.08 -12.25
C ASP A 5 -10.58 5.85 -11.03
N THR A 6 -9.38 5.30 -11.24
CA THR A 6 -8.36 5.10 -10.21
C THR A 6 -7.47 6.33 -9.99
N GLY A 7 -7.68 7.42 -10.73
CA GLY A 7 -6.90 8.65 -10.65
C GLY A 7 -5.61 8.65 -11.49
N ASN A 8 -5.41 7.70 -12.40
CA ASN A 8 -4.26 7.69 -13.30
C ASN A 8 -4.54 8.61 -14.51
N LEU A 9 -3.75 9.66 -14.68
CA LEU A 9 -3.74 10.47 -15.89
C LEU A 9 -2.87 9.81 -16.95
N VAL A 10 -3.45 9.44 -18.10
CA VAL A 10 -2.79 8.74 -19.19
C VAL A 10 -2.79 9.59 -20.47
N LEU A 11 -1.63 9.70 -21.10
CA LEU A 11 -1.44 10.36 -22.39
C LEU A 11 -1.19 9.31 -23.47
N PHE A 12 -1.77 9.56 -24.64
CA PHE A 12 -1.71 8.65 -25.79
C PHE A 12 -1.13 9.37 -27.00
N ASP A 13 -0.43 8.64 -27.85
CA ASP A 13 -0.05 9.11 -29.18
C ASP A 13 -1.24 9.10 -30.16
N VAL A 14 -0.96 9.47 -31.42
CA VAL A 14 -1.95 9.48 -32.51
C VAL A 14 -2.49 8.09 -32.86
N ASN A 15 -1.78 7.02 -32.50
CA ASN A 15 -2.16 5.64 -32.74
C ASN A 15 -2.92 5.03 -31.53
N GLY A 16 -3.12 5.80 -30.47
CA GLY A 16 -3.75 5.32 -29.23
C GLY A 16 -2.82 4.53 -28.31
N SER A 17 -1.51 4.55 -28.54
CA SER A 17 -0.52 3.92 -27.66
C SER A 17 -0.24 4.81 -26.45
N VAL A 18 -0.10 4.23 -25.27
CA VAL A 18 0.28 4.97 -24.06
C VAL A 18 1.72 5.46 -24.20
N VAL A 19 1.90 6.78 -24.10
CA VAL A 19 3.24 7.42 -24.13
C VAL A 19 3.68 7.95 -22.78
N TRP A 20 2.73 8.14 -21.86
CA TRP A 20 3.00 8.61 -20.50
C TRP A 20 1.81 8.31 -19.60
N GLN A 21 2.08 8.04 -18.32
CA GLN A 21 1.06 7.95 -17.30
C GLN A 21 1.56 8.46 -15.95
N SER A 22 0.67 9.10 -15.19
CA SER A 22 1.00 9.68 -13.88
C SER A 22 1.48 8.64 -12.87
N PHE A 23 0.98 7.41 -12.94
CA PHE A 23 1.32 6.36 -12.00
C PHE A 23 2.80 5.95 -12.05
N ASP A 24 3.49 6.19 -13.17
CA ASP A 24 4.92 5.92 -13.32
C ASP A 24 5.81 6.99 -12.66
N HIS A 25 5.21 8.06 -12.13
CA HIS A 25 5.89 9.20 -11.52
C HIS A 25 5.38 9.46 -10.09
N PRO A 26 5.67 8.56 -9.13
CA PRO A 26 5.21 8.72 -7.76
C PRO A 26 5.82 9.96 -7.08
N THR A 27 5.06 10.56 -6.16
CA THR A 27 5.44 11.78 -5.42
C THR A 27 5.64 11.47 -3.93
N ASP A 28 4.73 11.93 -3.09
CA ASP A 28 4.62 11.67 -1.66
C ASP A 28 3.48 10.68 -1.35
N CYS A 29 2.67 10.33 -2.36
CA CYS A 29 1.48 9.49 -2.21
C CYS A 29 1.46 8.30 -3.19
N LEU A 30 0.68 7.27 -2.82
CA LEU A 30 0.25 6.18 -3.70
C LEU A 30 -1.27 6.07 -3.70
N LEU A 31 -1.85 5.94 -4.89
CA LEU A 31 -3.26 5.63 -5.06
C LEU A 31 -3.50 4.11 -5.16
N PRO A 32 -4.73 3.63 -4.87
CA PRO A 32 -5.07 2.23 -5.05
C PRO A 32 -4.74 1.73 -6.46
N GLY A 33 -3.98 0.64 -6.55
CA GLY A 33 -3.52 0.08 -7.82
C GLY A 33 -2.28 0.75 -8.41
N GLN A 34 -1.82 1.88 -7.86
CA GLN A 34 -0.52 2.45 -8.21
C GLN A 34 0.61 1.59 -7.64
N LYS A 35 1.65 1.43 -8.43
CA LYS A 35 2.83 0.65 -8.07
C LYS A 35 4.00 1.56 -7.74
N LEU A 36 4.80 1.11 -6.80
CA LEU A 36 6.13 1.61 -6.52
C LEU A 36 7.11 0.50 -6.88
N PHE A 37 7.78 0.64 -8.02
CA PHE A 37 8.75 -0.33 -8.51
C PHE A 37 10.11 -0.15 -7.85
N GLU A 38 10.94 -1.18 -7.92
CA GLU A 38 12.34 -1.12 -7.56
C GLU A 38 13.03 0.11 -8.18
N GLY A 39 13.81 0.83 -7.36
CA GLY A 39 14.47 2.07 -7.76
C GLY A 39 13.60 3.32 -7.62
N GLN A 40 12.28 3.19 -7.52
CA GLN A 40 11.40 4.32 -7.23
C GLN A 40 11.31 4.58 -5.73
N LYS A 41 11.03 5.85 -5.37
CA LYS A 41 10.81 6.25 -3.98
C LYS A 41 9.72 7.31 -3.85
N LEU A 42 8.97 7.23 -2.75
CA LEU A 42 8.19 8.35 -2.25
C LEU A 42 9.12 9.29 -1.48
N LYS A 43 8.80 10.58 -1.53
CA LYS A 43 9.48 11.59 -0.72
C LYS A 43 8.44 12.45 -0.02
N SER A 44 8.55 12.60 1.30
CA SER A 44 7.59 13.38 2.06
C SER A 44 7.55 14.84 1.60
N SER A 45 6.43 15.51 1.83
CA SER A 45 6.38 16.98 1.79
C SER A 45 7.19 17.56 2.97
N VAL A 46 7.53 18.86 2.92
CA VAL A 46 8.21 19.55 4.03
C VAL A 46 7.26 19.76 5.22
N SER A 47 5.98 20.03 4.95
CA SER A 47 4.94 20.20 5.97
C SER A 47 3.56 19.83 5.41
N LEU A 48 2.55 19.78 6.28
CA LEU A 48 1.16 19.47 5.87
C LEU A 48 0.55 20.52 4.93
N THR A 49 1.05 21.76 5.00
CA THR A 49 0.56 22.89 4.21
C THR A 49 1.52 23.28 3.08
N ASP A 50 2.64 22.57 2.93
CA ASP A 50 3.59 22.84 1.86
C ASP A 50 3.21 22.09 0.59
N TRP A 51 2.76 22.84 -0.41
CA TRP A 51 2.33 22.34 -1.72
C TRP A 51 3.36 22.68 -2.81
N THR A 52 4.56 23.11 -2.40
CA THR A 52 5.66 23.42 -3.31
C THR A 52 6.38 22.13 -3.76
N SER A 53 7.26 22.26 -4.76
CA SER A 53 8.14 21.16 -5.20
C SER A 53 9.23 20.81 -4.17
N GLN A 54 9.27 21.47 -3.00
CA GLN A 54 10.25 21.17 -1.97
C GLN A 54 9.98 19.80 -1.36
N LYS A 55 11.07 19.06 -1.17
CA LYS A 55 11.08 17.68 -0.70
C LYS A 55 11.50 17.65 0.76
N GLY A 56 10.70 17.00 1.59
CA GLY A 56 10.98 16.80 3.00
C GLY A 56 12.12 15.82 3.26
N MET A 57 12.37 15.57 4.55
CA MET A 57 13.53 14.79 5.02
C MET A 57 13.29 13.29 5.03
N PHE A 58 12.09 12.81 4.71
CA PHE A 58 11.76 11.39 4.75
C PHE A 58 11.53 10.83 3.36
N SER A 59 11.98 9.59 3.14
CA SER A 59 11.67 8.84 1.92
C SER A 59 11.31 7.40 2.21
N LEU A 60 10.57 6.80 1.29
CA LEU A 60 10.21 5.38 1.28
C LEU A 60 10.60 4.82 -0.09
N GLN A 61 11.51 3.85 -0.14
CA GLN A 61 12.11 3.36 -1.36
C GLN A 61 11.95 1.84 -1.48
N VAL A 62 11.68 1.38 -2.70
CA VAL A 62 11.80 -0.04 -3.05
C VAL A 62 13.21 -0.30 -3.55
N THR A 63 13.86 -1.27 -2.93
CA THR A 63 15.22 -1.72 -3.23
C THR A 63 15.17 -3.19 -3.67
N ASN A 64 16.28 -3.70 -4.20
CA ASN A 64 16.44 -5.12 -4.48
C ASN A 64 16.33 -6.03 -3.23
N LYS A 65 16.32 -5.48 -2.02
CA LYS A 65 16.15 -6.22 -0.76
C LYS A 65 14.74 -6.13 -0.17
N GLY A 66 13.90 -5.22 -0.67
CA GLY A 66 12.58 -4.93 -0.12
C GLY A 66 12.31 -3.42 0.06
N LEU A 67 11.41 -3.09 0.98
CA LEU A 67 10.92 -1.72 1.22
C LEU A 67 11.63 -1.09 2.42
N PHE A 68 12.22 0.08 2.22
CA PHE A 68 12.98 0.79 3.25
C PHE A 68 12.50 2.23 3.38
N ALA A 69 12.49 2.75 4.61
CA ALA A 69 12.22 4.15 4.86
C ALA A 69 13.45 4.83 5.48
N TYR A 70 13.79 6.01 4.98
CA TYR A 70 15.01 6.73 5.33
C TYR A 70 14.73 8.14 5.85
N VAL A 71 15.54 8.57 6.82
CA VAL A 71 15.84 9.97 7.08
C VAL A 71 16.98 10.37 6.15
N GLU A 72 16.78 11.43 5.38
CA GLU A 72 17.70 11.91 4.34
C GLU A 72 18.81 12.79 4.94
N ALA A 73 19.46 12.25 5.97
CA ALA A 73 20.70 12.76 6.55
C ALA A 73 21.88 12.47 5.63
N ASN A 74 23.08 12.92 6.01
CA ASN A 74 24.33 12.60 5.31
C ASN A 74 25.27 11.82 6.24
N PRO A 75 25.39 10.48 6.11
CA PRO A 75 24.71 9.62 5.13
C PRO A 75 23.23 9.33 5.50
N PRO A 76 22.39 8.91 4.54
CA PRO A 76 21.00 8.54 4.83
C PRO A 76 20.91 7.44 5.88
N GLN A 77 19.95 7.55 6.79
CA GLN A 77 19.73 6.59 7.89
C GLN A 77 18.38 5.92 7.70
N ASP A 78 18.33 4.59 7.62
CA ASP A 78 17.05 3.88 7.63
C ASP A 78 16.45 3.86 9.03
N TYR A 79 15.13 4.02 9.10
CA TYR A 79 14.36 3.89 10.35
C TYR A 79 13.27 2.83 10.26
N TYR A 80 13.04 2.27 9.07
CA TYR A 80 12.14 1.15 8.85
C TYR A 80 12.67 0.29 7.70
N SER A 81 12.56 -1.03 7.83
CA SER A 81 12.84 -1.98 6.77
C SER A 81 11.84 -3.13 6.76
N ARG A 82 11.43 -3.53 5.56
CA ARG A 82 10.70 -4.77 5.30
C ARG A 82 11.46 -5.51 4.21
N PHE A 83 12.23 -6.51 4.62
CA PHE A 83 12.92 -7.39 3.71
C PHE A 83 11.94 -8.27 2.95
N VAL A 84 12.21 -8.47 1.66
CA VAL A 84 11.51 -9.44 0.85
C VAL A 84 12.57 -10.31 0.18
N ASP A 85 12.76 -11.50 0.73
CA ASP A 85 13.66 -12.51 0.21
C ASP A 85 12.80 -13.63 -0.38
N ASP A 86 12.34 -13.45 -1.61
CA ASP A 86 11.40 -14.41 -2.22
C ASP A 86 12.09 -15.47 -3.10
N GLY A 87 13.42 -15.38 -3.32
CA GLY A 87 14.17 -16.31 -4.17
C GLY A 87 13.69 -16.39 -5.64
N THR A 88 12.70 -15.58 -6.02
CA THR A 88 11.96 -15.58 -7.29
C THR A 88 11.91 -14.20 -7.94
N THR A 89 12.35 -13.15 -7.25
CA THR A 89 12.42 -11.78 -7.73
C THR A 89 13.39 -11.72 -8.87
N VAL A 90 12.85 -11.60 -10.08
CA VAL A 90 13.62 -11.14 -11.22
C VAL A 90 14.08 -9.72 -10.88
N GLU A 91 15.39 -9.53 -10.84
CA GLU A 91 16.03 -8.24 -10.56
C GLU A 91 15.36 -7.11 -11.36
N GLY A 92 15.00 -6.02 -10.69
CA GLY A 92 14.34 -4.87 -11.32
C GLY A 92 12.84 -5.02 -11.58
N LYS A 93 12.20 -6.14 -11.23
CA LYS A 93 10.74 -6.36 -11.42
C LYS A 93 9.92 -6.33 -10.14
N GLY A 94 10.55 -6.26 -8.97
CA GLY A 94 9.86 -6.15 -7.68
C GLY A 94 9.10 -4.84 -7.56
N TYR A 95 7.88 -4.90 -7.03
CA TYR A 95 7.09 -3.71 -6.72
C TYR A 95 6.26 -3.87 -5.46
N PHE A 96 5.92 -2.73 -4.87
CA PHE A 96 4.89 -2.62 -3.86
C PHE A 96 3.67 -1.91 -4.43
N MET A 97 2.48 -2.42 -4.13
CA MET A 97 1.21 -1.83 -4.55
C MET A 97 0.35 -1.53 -3.33
N PHE A 98 -0.26 -0.35 -3.32
CA PHE A 98 -1.28 -0.01 -2.34
C PHE A 98 -2.63 -0.61 -2.76
N LEU A 99 -3.19 -1.46 -1.90
CA LEU A 99 -4.49 -2.07 -2.10
C LEU A 99 -5.13 -2.35 -0.74
N ASN A 100 -6.43 -2.12 -0.59
CA ASN A 100 -7.22 -2.48 0.60
C ASN A 100 -6.53 -2.13 1.92
N GLU A 101 -6.12 -0.87 2.06
CA GLU A 101 -5.50 -0.36 3.30
C GLU A 101 -4.12 -0.99 3.64
N SER A 102 -3.54 -1.77 2.73
CA SER A 102 -2.28 -2.53 2.89
C SER A 102 -1.29 -2.36 1.74
N LEU A 103 -0.02 -2.71 1.97
CA LEU A 103 1.00 -2.81 0.93
C LEU A 103 1.27 -4.27 0.57
N PHE A 104 1.10 -4.59 -0.70
CA PHE A 104 1.38 -5.90 -1.27
C PHE A 104 2.69 -5.87 -2.06
N HIS A 105 3.58 -6.82 -1.79
CA HIS A 105 4.76 -7.06 -2.61
C HIS A 105 4.45 -8.10 -3.69
N SER A 106 4.94 -7.88 -4.90
CA SER A 106 4.95 -8.89 -5.95
C SER A 106 6.09 -8.63 -6.93
N SER A 107 6.56 -9.68 -7.59
CA SER A 107 7.50 -9.66 -8.70
C SER A 107 6.88 -10.17 -10.01
N ASP A 108 5.63 -10.64 -9.95
CA ASP A 108 4.88 -11.17 -11.08
C ASP A 108 4.03 -10.07 -11.74
N LEU A 109 4.26 -9.88 -13.04
CA LEU A 109 3.50 -8.95 -13.87
C LEU A 109 2.15 -9.52 -14.29
N LEU A 110 1.86 -10.82 -14.11
CA LEU A 110 0.56 -11.45 -14.38
C LEU A 110 -0.36 -11.46 -13.16
N ALA A 111 0.21 -11.53 -11.94
CA ALA A 111 -0.53 -11.21 -10.71
C ALA A 111 -1.23 -9.83 -10.80
N LEU A 112 -0.66 -8.92 -11.59
CA LEU A 112 -1.18 -7.60 -11.90
C LEU A 112 -2.64 -7.57 -12.35
N GLU A 113 -3.03 -8.43 -13.29
CA GLU A 113 -4.35 -8.38 -13.91
C GLU A 113 -5.43 -8.78 -12.88
N ASN A 114 -5.12 -9.80 -12.07
CA ASN A 114 -6.01 -10.28 -11.01
C ASN A 114 -6.18 -9.27 -9.85
N TYR A 115 -5.09 -8.61 -9.42
CA TYR A 115 -5.18 -7.63 -8.32
C TYR A 115 -5.84 -6.32 -8.74
N THR A 116 -5.58 -5.86 -9.97
CA THR A 116 -6.21 -4.64 -10.53
C THR A 116 -7.71 -4.83 -10.74
N TYR A 117 -8.15 -6.02 -11.14
CA TYR A 117 -9.59 -6.33 -11.24
C TYR A 117 -10.28 -6.32 -9.86
N ARG A 118 -9.62 -6.85 -8.82
CA ARG A 118 -10.15 -6.82 -7.44
C ARG A 118 -10.21 -5.40 -6.86
N SER A 119 -9.29 -4.50 -7.25
CA SER A 119 -9.32 -3.11 -6.80
C SER A 119 -10.48 -2.31 -7.42
N GLN A 120 -10.82 -2.60 -8.68
CA GLN A 120 -12.03 -2.06 -9.34
C GLN A 120 -13.33 -2.52 -8.68
N ALA A 121 -13.36 -3.63 -7.94
CA ALA A 121 -14.57 -4.06 -7.22
C ALA A 121 -14.89 -3.20 -5.98
N LEU A 122 -14.00 -2.29 -5.57
CA LEU A 122 -14.11 -1.48 -4.34
C LEU A 122 -14.41 0.00 -4.61
N LEU A 123 -14.97 0.33 -5.78
CA LEU A 123 -15.26 1.66 -6.33
C LEU A 123 -16.17 2.59 -5.47
N GLY A 124 -16.39 2.31 -4.20
CA GLY A 124 -17.17 3.15 -3.28
C GLY A 124 -16.37 3.90 -2.22
N GLN A 125 -15.05 3.70 -2.09
CA GLN A 125 -14.26 4.28 -1.00
C GLN A 125 -12.98 4.92 -1.51
N PHE A 126 -12.96 6.26 -1.54
CA PHE A 126 -11.74 7.00 -1.87
C PHE A 126 -10.69 6.75 -0.79
N GLN A 127 -9.53 6.27 -1.21
CA GLN A 127 -8.40 6.00 -0.33
C GLN A 127 -7.11 6.45 -1.00
N TYR A 128 -6.14 6.85 -0.20
CA TYR A 128 -4.77 7.03 -0.65
C TYR A 128 -3.81 6.79 0.51
N MET A 129 -2.57 6.49 0.18
CA MET A 129 -1.47 6.40 1.13
C MET A 129 -0.54 7.59 0.93
N LYS A 130 -0.04 8.18 2.02
CA LYS A 130 0.91 9.30 1.97
C LYS A 130 2.04 9.13 2.96
N LEU A 131 3.27 9.36 2.49
CA LEU A 131 4.43 9.52 3.36
C LEU A 131 4.41 10.94 3.93
N MET A 132 4.17 11.02 5.22
CA MET A 132 3.92 12.25 5.94
C MET A 132 5.22 12.97 6.30
N PRO A 133 5.19 14.30 6.53
CA PRO A 133 6.37 15.06 6.96
C PRO A 133 6.96 14.63 8.30
N ASP A 134 6.22 13.85 9.09
CA ASP A 134 6.66 13.26 10.37
C ASP A 134 7.36 11.89 10.19
N GLY A 135 7.50 11.42 8.94
CA GLY A 135 8.11 10.11 8.63
C GLY A 135 7.14 8.94 8.72
N HIS A 136 5.84 9.15 8.96
CA HIS A 136 4.87 8.07 8.99
C HIS A 136 4.25 7.82 7.62
N LEU A 137 3.97 6.56 7.29
CA LEU A 137 3.21 6.19 6.08
C LEU A 137 1.76 5.95 6.48
N LYS A 138 0.90 6.94 6.25
CA LYS A 138 -0.50 6.91 6.69
C LYS A 138 -1.44 6.57 5.55
N VAL A 139 -2.46 5.77 5.84
CA VAL A 139 -3.56 5.46 4.93
C VAL A 139 -4.74 6.36 5.28
N PHE A 140 -5.20 7.11 4.29
CA PHE A 140 -6.35 7.99 4.38
C PHE A 140 -7.53 7.36 3.66
N LYS A 141 -8.69 7.40 4.29
CA LYS A 141 -9.96 6.91 3.75
C LYS A 141 -11.03 7.97 3.88
N TRP A 142 -11.76 8.21 2.82
CA TRP A 142 -12.90 9.12 2.85
C TRP A 142 -14.07 8.48 3.57
N GLN A 143 -14.60 9.19 4.56
CA GLN A 143 -15.82 8.84 5.28
C GLN A 143 -16.82 10.00 5.17
N THR A 144 -18.02 9.83 5.75
CA THR A 144 -19.11 10.82 5.72
C THR A 144 -18.69 12.24 6.09
N ASN A 145 -17.70 12.39 6.96
CA ASN A 145 -17.26 13.69 7.49
C ASN A 145 -15.85 14.10 7.02
N GLY A 146 -15.32 13.46 5.97
CA GLY A 146 -14.02 13.79 5.37
C GLY A 146 -12.98 12.68 5.49
N TRP A 147 -11.72 13.06 5.26
CA TRP A 147 -10.58 12.14 5.34
C TRP A 147 -10.28 11.75 6.78
N VAL A 148 -10.16 10.45 7.03
CA VAL A 148 -9.66 9.92 8.30
C VAL A 148 -8.45 9.03 8.07
N VAL A 149 -7.53 9.03 9.03
CA VAL A 149 -6.40 8.09 9.03
C VAL A 149 -6.90 6.75 9.55
N VAL A 150 -6.78 5.69 8.75
CA VAL A 150 -7.23 4.33 9.10
C VAL A 150 -6.09 3.38 9.41
N ALA A 151 -4.86 3.70 8.98
CA ALA A 151 -3.68 2.91 9.28
C ALA A 151 -2.41 3.78 9.28
N ASP A 152 -1.41 3.31 10.01
CA ASP A 152 -0.03 3.79 9.99
C ASP A 152 0.88 2.57 9.77
N LEU A 153 1.54 2.52 8.61
CA LEU A 153 2.18 1.29 8.13
C LEU A 153 3.66 1.18 8.51
N LEU A 154 4.27 2.24 9.06
CA LEU A 154 5.68 2.20 9.49
C LEU A 154 5.84 2.08 11.02
N THR A 155 4.75 2.23 11.78
CA THR A 155 4.77 2.16 13.25
C THR A 155 4.64 0.75 13.82
N ASN A 156 4.16 -0.18 13.00
CA ASN A 156 3.82 -1.51 13.41
C ASN A 156 4.83 -2.53 12.89
N ASN A 157 5.74 -2.99 13.77
CA ASN A 157 6.43 -4.29 13.62
C ASN A 157 5.45 -5.48 13.77
N TYR A 158 4.24 -5.37 13.22
CA TYR A 158 3.38 -6.53 13.00
C TYR A 158 3.83 -7.17 11.70
N LEU A 159 4.76 -8.13 11.87
CA LEU A 159 5.11 -9.15 10.90
C LEU A 159 3.84 -9.89 10.45
N GLY A 160 3.15 -9.33 9.47
CA GLY A 160 2.37 -10.07 8.50
C GLY A 160 3.27 -10.40 7.31
N VAL A 161 4.30 -11.22 7.54
CA VAL A 161 4.83 -12.03 6.45
C VAL A 161 3.65 -12.91 6.04
N ILE A 162 2.97 -12.54 4.96
CA ILE A 162 2.08 -13.49 4.30
C ILE A 162 3.05 -14.49 3.67
N GLU A 163 3.36 -15.55 4.42
CA GLU A 163 3.87 -16.77 3.80
C GLU A 163 2.89 -17.12 2.67
N PRO A 164 3.36 -17.46 1.45
CA PRO A 164 2.49 -17.63 0.28
C PRO A 164 1.34 -18.64 0.44
N ASN A 165 1.32 -19.40 1.54
CA ASN A 165 0.36 -20.48 1.81
C ASN A 165 -0.43 -20.35 3.12
N LYS A 166 -0.43 -19.19 3.80
CA LYS A 166 -1.28 -18.99 4.99
C LYS A 166 -2.38 -17.98 4.70
N ILE A 167 -3.56 -18.48 4.31
CA ILE A 167 -4.80 -17.69 4.37
C ILE A 167 -5.03 -17.38 5.85
N ASP A 168 -4.96 -16.11 6.22
CA ASP A 168 -5.33 -15.67 7.57
C ASP A 168 -6.87 -15.64 7.64
N TYR A 169 -7.45 -16.74 8.12
CA TYR A 169 -8.91 -16.92 8.23
C TYR A 169 -9.57 -16.02 9.29
N LYS A 170 -8.87 -15.06 9.89
CA LYS A 170 -9.43 -14.18 10.93
C LYS A 170 -10.31 -13.03 10.42
N MET A 171 -10.58 -12.94 9.11
CA MET A 171 -11.48 -11.92 8.53
C MET A 171 -12.67 -12.53 7.76
N ILE A 172 -13.23 -13.64 8.27
CA ILE A 172 -14.54 -14.13 7.83
C ILE A 172 -15.33 -14.57 9.06
N ASP A 173 -16.02 -13.64 9.73
CA ASP A 173 -17.23 -13.98 10.48
C ASP A 173 -18.42 -13.73 9.54
N PRO A 174 -19.12 -14.77 9.05
CA PRO A 174 -20.39 -14.56 8.40
C PRO A 174 -21.45 -14.32 9.48
N ILE A 175 -22.20 -13.24 9.30
CA ILE A 175 -23.47 -12.97 9.96
C ILE A 175 -24.29 -14.27 9.98
N ARG A 176 -24.55 -14.80 11.18
CA ARG A 176 -25.61 -15.79 11.38
C ARG A 176 -26.54 -15.28 12.46
N ASP A 177 -27.76 -15.04 12.02
CA ASP A 177 -28.93 -14.71 12.81
C ASP A 177 -29.14 -15.71 13.96
N GLY A 178 -29.60 -15.15 15.08
CA GLY A 178 -30.46 -15.76 16.08
C GLY A 178 -30.25 -17.23 16.41
N GLU A 179 -29.61 -17.49 17.55
CA GLU A 179 -30.22 -18.24 18.66
C GLU A 179 -29.27 -18.26 19.86
N SER A 180 -29.75 -17.82 21.03
CA SER A 180 -29.07 -18.08 22.31
C SER A 180 -29.42 -19.49 22.79
N PRO A 181 -28.45 -20.21 23.40
CA PRO A 181 -28.80 -20.90 24.63
C PRO A 181 -27.83 -20.67 25.79
N ARG A 182 -28.42 -20.80 26.97
CA ARG A 182 -27.99 -20.50 28.34
C ARG A 182 -26.79 -21.34 28.84
N PRO A 183 -26.13 -20.95 29.96
CA PRO A 183 -24.96 -21.64 30.47
C PRO A 183 -25.35 -22.90 31.23
N ASN A 184 -24.55 -23.97 31.11
CA ASN A 184 -24.60 -25.08 32.04
C ASN A 184 -23.20 -25.60 32.38
N SER A 185 -23.09 -26.00 33.64
CA SER A 185 -21.91 -26.25 34.43
C SER A 185 -21.43 -27.71 34.45
N ARG A 186 -20.13 -27.88 34.71
CA ARG A 186 -19.48 -28.87 35.62
C ARG A 186 -19.11 -30.29 35.10
N TRP A 187 -17.93 -30.72 35.60
CA TRP A 187 -17.26 -32.05 35.65
C TRP A 187 -16.48 -32.45 34.37
N GLY A 188 -15.26 -33.00 34.37
CA GLY A 188 -14.34 -33.56 35.38
C GLY A 188 -13.60 -34.76 34.76
N ILE A 189 -12.29 -34.94 35.06
CA ILE A 189 -11.39 -36.13 34.90
C ILE A 189 -11.21 -36.74 33.48
N SER A 190 -10.04 -37.28 33.08
CA SER A 190 -8.92 -37.89 33.82
C SER A 190 -7.56 -37.27 33.52
#